data_AF-A0AB35RVU4-F1
#
_entry.id   AF-A0AB35RVU4-F1
#
_cell.length_a   1.000
_cell.length_b   1.000
_cell.length_c   1.000
_cell.angle_alpha   90.00
_cell.angle_beta   90.00
_cell.angle_gamma   90.00
#
_symmetry.space_group_name_H-M   'P 1'
#
loop_
_entity.id
_entity.type
_entity.pdbx_description
1 polymer ?
#
loop_
_entity_poly.entity_id
_entity_poly.type
_entity_poly.pdbx_seq_one_letter_code
_entity_poly.pdbx_strand_id
1 'polypeptide(L)'
;MKRIIASVRVVAVMKKLYTGAPVTVATISSELKLSPSYVEQIVSKLGKAKIVRGQKGPGGGYHLCKPESEISVAEVIRAVTIFPHSSIFDPVLVALDNVLVSQLYDAKISTP
;
A
#
# COMPACT_ATOMS: atom_id res chain seq x y z
N MET A 1 -4.65 -10.75 -9.97
CA MET A 1 -5.33 -9.45 -9.77
C MET A 1 -5.64 -9.11 -8.30
N LYS A 2 -6.22 -10.00 -7.48
CA LYS A 2 -6.63 -9.66 -6.09
C LYS A 2 -5.51 -9.10 -5.18
N ARG A 3 -4.24 -9.46 -5.43
CA ARG A 3 -3.08 -8.97 -4.66
C ARG A 3 -2.72 -7.51 -4.89
N ILE A 4 -2.88 -7.01 -6.11
CA ILE A 4 -2.57 -5.63 -6.45
C ILE A 4 -3.52 -4.69 -5.70
N ILE A 5 -4.82 -4.93 -5.83
CA ILE A 5 -5.86 -4.13 -5.16
C ILE A 5 -5.68 -4.17 -3.65
N ALA A 6 -5.40 -5.34 -3.07
CA ALA A 6 -5.14 -5.45 -1.64
C ALA A 6 -3.93 -4.62 -1.20
N SER A 7 -2.88 -4.57 -2.01
CA SER A 7 -1.65 -3.82 -1.69
C SER A 7 -1.87 -2.31 -1.73
N VAL A 8 -2.62 -1.82 -2.74
CA VAL A 8 -3.03 -0.41 -2.82
C VAL A 8 -3.90 -0.03 -1.62
N ARG A 9 -4.85 -0.89 -1.24
CA ARG A 9 -5.69 -0.70 -0.04
C ARG A 9 -4.88 -0.69 1.25
N VAL A 10 -3.83 -1.52 1.37
CA VAL A 10 -2.91 -1.50 2.53
C VAL A 10 -2.24 -0.14 2.66
N VAL A 11 -1.65 0.40 1.59
CA VAL A 11 -1.00 1.72 1.64
C VAL A 11 -1.98 2.82 2.02
N ALA A 12 -3.16 2.83 1.39
CA ALA A 12 -4.16 3.86 1.67
C ALA A 12 -4.72 3.79 3.10
N VAL A 13 -5.01 2.58 3.59
CA VAL A 13 -5.57 2.44 4.94
C VAL A 13 -4.55 2.77 6.03
N MET A 14 -3.26 2.57 5.77
CA MET A 14 -2.20 2.92 6.71
C MET A 14 -2.19 4.41 7.03
N LYS A 15 -2.49 5.30 6.07
CA LYS A 15 -2.62 6.73 6.36
C LYS A 15 -3.80 7.01 7.30
N LYS A 16 -4.97 6.42 7.03
CA LYS A 16 -6.17 6.57 7.86
C LYS A 16 -5.93 6.09 9.31
N LEU A 17 -5.22 4.98 9.47
CA LEU A 17 -4.95 4.35 10.76
C LEU A 17 -3.77 4.99 11.51
N TYR A 18 -2.99 5.85 10.85
CA TYR A 18 -1.80 6.45 11.46
C TYR A 18 -2.17 7.59 12.40
N THR A 19 -1.99 7.37 13.70
CA THR A 19 -2.27 8.34 14.77
C THR A 19 -0.99 8.96 15.37
N GLY A 20 0.13 8.88 14.65
CA GLY A 20 1.46 9.27 15.15
C GLY A 20 2.28 8.09 15.70
N ALA A 21 1.70 6.88 15.74
CA ALA A 21 2.39 5.64 16.08
C ALA A 21 2.37 4.64 14.90
N PRO A 22 3.35 3.71 14.80
CA PRO A 22 3.34 2.66 13.79
C PRO A 22 2.05 1.83 13.81
N VAL A 23 1.53 1.51 12.63
CA VAL A 23 0.30 0.71 12.47
C VAL A 23 0.66 -0.78 12.44
N THR A 24 0.03 -1.57 13.30
CA THR A 24 0.30 -3.01 13.37
C THR A 24 -0.34 -3.79 12.21
N VAL A 25 0.23 -4.95 11.88
CA VAL A 25 -0.38 -5.87 10.89
C VAL A 25 -1.74 -6.36 11.35
N ALA A 26 -1.94 -6.54 12.65
CA ALA A 26 -3.25 -6.91 13.21
C ALA A 26 -4.30 -5.82 12.95
N THR A 27 -3.95 -4.55 13.14
CA THR A 27 -4.83 -3.40 12.87
C THR A 27 -5.19 -3.33 11.38
N ILE A 28 -4.20 -3.44 10.49
CA ILE A 28 -4.42 -3.42 9.03
C ILE A 28 -5.27 -4.62 8.58
N SER A 29 -4.98 -5.81 9.12
CA SER A 29 -5.71 -7.05 8.86
C SER A 29 -7.20 -6.92 9.23
N SER A 30 -7.47 -6.37 10.41
CA SER A 30 -8.84 -6.14 10.90
C SER A 30 -9.61 -5.16 10.00
N GLU A 31 -9.03 -3.98 9.72
CA GLU A 31 -9.68 -2.93 8.93
C GLU A 31 -9.96 -3.38 7.48
N LEU A 32 -9.06 -4.16 6.87
CA LEU A 32 -9.22 -4.63 5.50
C LEU A 32 -9.97 -5.97 5.36
N LYS A 33 -10.27 -6.64 6.48
CA LYS A 33 -10.80 -8.01 6.53
C LYS A 33 -9.93 -9.00 5.74
N LEU A 34 -8.62 -8.89 5.91
CA LEU A 34 -7.61 -9.76 5.29
C LEU A 34 -6.90 -10.57 6.37
N SER A 35 -6.36 -11.74 6.04
CA SER A 35 -5.59 -12.52 7.02
C SER A 35 -4.28 -11.82 7.41
N PRO A 36 -3.82 -11.93 8.66
CA PRO A 36 -2.57 -11.30 9.10
C PRO A 36 -1.36 -11.72 8.26
N SER A 37 -1.24 -13.02 7.95
CA SER A 37 -0.16 -13.55 7.08
C SER A 37 -0.16 -12.90 5.69
N TYR A 38 -1.34 -12.63 5.13
CA TYR A 38 -1.42 -12.00 3.82
C TYR A 38 -1.03 -10.53 3.85
N VAL A 39 -1.44 -9.80 4.89
CA VAL A 39 -0.99 -8.42 5.11
C VAL A 39 0.52 -8.38 5.34
N GLU A 40 1.07 -9.29 6.16
CA GLU A 40 2.52 -9.41 6.40
C GLU A 40 3.30 -9.59 5.08
N GLN A 41 2.82 -10.46 4.19
CA GLN A 41 3.42 -10.65 2.87
C GLN A 41 3.36 -9.40 1.98
N ILE A 42 2.32 -8.57 2.13
CA ILE A 42 2.20 -7.30 1.40
C ILE A 42 3.18 -6.28 1.98
N VAL A 43 3.12 -6.01 3.29
CA VAL A 43 3.98 -5.00 3.94
C VAL A 43 5.46 -5.36 3.86
N SER A 44 5.81 -6.64 3.85
CA SER A 44 7.18 -7.10 3.61
C SER A 44 7.69 -6.70 2.21
N LYS A 45 6.86 -6.85 1.17
CA LYS A 45 7.22 -6.42 -0.20
C LYS A 45 7.29 -4.91 -0.32
N LEU A 46 6.32 -4.20 0.25
CA LEU A 46 6.33 -2.73 0.29
C LEU A 46 7.55 -2.20 1.05
N GLY A 47 8.00 -2.91 2.10
CA GLY A 47 9.18 -2.57 2.87
C GLY A 47 10.47 -2.69 2.06
N LYS A 48 10.60 -3.75 1.25
CA LYS A 48 11.72 -3.89 0.30
C LYS A 48 11.75 -2.75 -0.73
N ALA A 49 10.59 -2.26 -1.14
CA ALA A 49 10.45 -1.11 -2.05
C ALA A 49 10.55 0.26 -1.35
N LYS A 50 10.83 0.30 -0.04
CA LYS A 50 10.91 1.54 0.76
C LYS A 50 9.62 2.38 0.77
N ILE A 51 8.47 1.76 0.52
CA ILE A 51 7.16 2.43 0.65
C ILE A 51 6.72 2.47 2.12
N VAL A 52 7.03 1.40 2.87
CA VAL A 52 6.76 1.30 4.30
C VAL A 52 8.05 0.99 5.07
N ARG A 53 8.10 1.38 6.34
CA ARG A 53 9.19 1.05 7.25
C ARG A 53 8.66 0.36 8.50
N GLY A 54 9.27 -0.76 8.83
CA GLY A 54 8.99 -1.52 10.04
C GLY A 54 9.73 -0.96 11.26
N GLN A 55 9.05 -0.87 12.39
CA GLN A 55 9.60 -0.59 13.70
C GLN A 55 9.43 -1.83 14.59
N LYS A 56 10.52 -2.30 15.20
CA LYS A 56 10.53 -3.46 16.10
C LYS A 56 10.29 -3.03 17.56
N GLY A 57 9.87 -3.98 18.39
CA GLY A 57 9.67 -3.80 19.84
C GLY A 57 8.21 -3.59 20.25
N PRO A 58 7.94 -3.41 21.55
CA PRO A 58 6.60 -3.08 22.06
C PRO A 58 6.07 -1.80 21.42
N GLY A 59 4.84 -1.84 20.89
CA GLY A 59 4.29 -0.72 20.09
C GLY A 59 4.90 -0.58 18.69
N GLY A 60 5.63 -1.59 18.22
CA GLY A 60 6.14 -1.67 16.86
C GLY A 60 5.03 -1.88 15.82
N GLY A 61 5.41 -1.85 14.55
CA GLY A 61 4.47 -1.89 13.43
C GLY A 61 5.08 -1.28 12.17
N TYR A 62 4.25 -0.76 11.29
CA TYR A 62 4.66 -0.17 10.03
C TYR A 62 4.15 1.27 9.89
N HIS A 63 4.97 2.14 9.31
CA HIS A 63 4.56 3.48 8.88
C HIS A 63 4.96 3.70 7.41
N LEU A 64 4.28 4.62 6.73
CA LEU A 64 4.65 5.02 5.37
C LEU A 64 5.97 5.80 5.41
N CYS A 65 6.87 5.53 4.46
CA CYS A 65 8.13 6.28 4.35
C CYS A 65 7.95 7.71 3.83
N LYS A 66 6.85 7.97 3.13
CA LYS A 66 6.45 9.27 2.58
C LYS A 66 4.92 9.39 2.61
N PRO A 67 4.36 10.61 2.51
CA PRO A 67 2.90 10.80 2.43
C PRO A 67 2.28 9.99 1.29
N GLU A 68 1.04 9.51 1.46
CA GLU A 68 0.32 8.79 0.39
C GLU A 68 0.05 9.62 -0.86
N SER A 69 0.05 10.96 -0.72
CA SER A 69 -0.01 11.92 -1.82
C SER A 69 1.27 11.96 -2.66
N GLU A 70 2.32 11.26 -2.26
CA GLU A 70 3.58 11.11 -2.99
C GLU A 70 3.86 9.66 -3.41
N ILE A 71 2.94 8.74 -3.10
CA ILE A 71 3.03 7.34 -3.48
C ILE A 71 2.09 7.12 -4.67
N SER A 72 2.64 6.79 -5.84
CA SER A 72 1.83 6.44 -7.00
C SER A 72 1.34 4.99 -6.92
N VAL A 73 0.20 4.72 -7.55
CA VAL A 73 -0.35 3.37 -7.69
C VAL A 73 0.65 2.46 -8.43
N ALA A 74 1.34 3.01 -9.44
CA ALA A 74 2.37 2.29 -10.17
C ALA A 74 3.54 1.85 -9.26
N GLU A 75 3.98 2.70 -8.32
CA GLU A 75 5.01 2.37 -7.33
C GLU A 75 4.59 1.16 -6.46
N VAL A 76 3.35 1.16 -5.99
CA VAL A 76 2.78 0.04 -5.22
C VAL A 76 2.70 -1.23 -6.06
N ILE A 77 2.25 -1.13 -7.32
CA ILE A 77 2.14 -2.28 -8.22
C ILE A 77 3.52 -2.90 -8.49
N ARG A 78 4.52 -2.07 -8.80
CA ARG A 78 5.90 -2.47 -9.03
C ARG A 78 6.52 -3.13 -7.79
N ALA A 79 6.18 -2.66 -6.58
CA ALA A 79 6.66 -3.27 -5.36
C ALA A 79 6.14 -4.70 -5.12
N VAL A 80 4.90 -5.00 -5.53
CA VAL A 80 4.26 -6.27 -5.17
C VAL A 80 4.25 -7.33 -6.28
N THR A 81 4.52 -6.92 -7.51
CA THR A 81 4.46 -7.74 -8.73
C THR A 81 5.85 -7.88 -9.36
N ILE A 82 6.15 -9.07 -9.89
CA ILE A 82 7.35 -9.28 -10.71
C ILE A 82 6.93 -9.15 -12.16
N PHE A 83 7.48 -8.17 -12.88
CA PHE A 83 7.27 -8.00 -14.31
C PHE A 83 8.42 -8.66 -15.08
N PRO A 84 8.16 -9.62 -15.98
CA PRO A 84 9.19 -10.04 -16.93
C PRO A 84 9.59 -8.86 -17.83
N HIS A 85 10.86 -8.77 -18.20
CA HIS A 85 11.49 -7.67 -18.95
C HIS A 85 10.90 -7.39 -20.35
N SER A 86 9.87 -8.13 -20.77
CA SER A 86 9.20 -8.05 -22.08
C SER A 86 7.67 -7.86 -21.98
N SER A 87 7.18 -7.30 -20.86
CA SER A 87 5.75 -7.29 -20.55
C SER A 87 4.94 -6.20 -21.29
N ILE A 88 3.87 -6.64 -21.95
CA ILE A 88 2.82 -5.85 -22.64
C ILE A 88 2.13 -4.79 -21.75
N PHE A 89 2.31 -4.84 -20.42
CA PHE A 89 1.61 -4.01 -19.44
C PHE A 89 2.33 -2.69 -19.07
N ASP A 90 3.48 -2.38 -19.67
CA ASP A 90 4.19 -1.12 -19.42
C ASP A 90 3.34 0.13 -19.69
N PRO A 91 2.56 0.23 -20.79
CA PRO A 91 1.75 1.42 -21.06
C PRO A 91 0.72 1.71 -19.95
N VAL A 92 0.15 0.66 -19.35
CA VAL A 92 -0.81 0.80 -18.23
C VAL A 92 -0.10 1.26 -16.96
N LEU A 93 1.10 0.74 -16.68
CA LEU A 93 1.89 1.18 -15.53
C LEU A 93 2.31 2.65 -15.68
N VAL A 94 2.78 3.05 -16.86
CA VAL A 94 3.14 4.44 -17.18
C VAL A 94 1.94 5.36 -16.99
N ALA A 95 0.74 4.95 -17.45
CA ALA A 95 -0.48 5.72 -17.24
C ALA A 95 -0.84 5.89 -15.74
N LEU A 96 -0.43 4.96 -14.88
CA LEU A 96 -0.68 5.00 -13.44
C LEU A 96 0.40 5.74 -12.64
N ASP A 97 1.48 6.22 -13.26
CA ASP A 97 2.57 6.93 -12.57
C ASP A 97 2.09 8.22 -11.90
N ASN A 98 1.11 8.89 -12.51
CA ASN A 98 0.52 10.13 -11.99
C ASN A 98 -0.75 9.89 -11.17
N VAL A 99 -1.18 8.63 -11.03
CA VAL A 99 -2.33 8.29 -10.18
C VAL A 99 -1.82 8.04 -8.78
N LEU A 100 -2.05 8.99 -7.89
CA LEU A 100 -1.64 8.93 -6.49
C LEU A 100 -2.60 8.07 -5.68
N VAL A 101 -2.08 7.37 -4.68
CA VAL A 101 -2.90 6.50 -3.81
C VAL A 101 -3.99 7.30 -3.09
N SER A 102 -3.73 8.55 -2.71
CA SER A 102 -4.71 9.44 -2.08
C SER A 102 -5.95 9.69 -2.95
N GLN A 103 -5.77 9.82 -4.27
CA GLN A 103 -6.86 10.13 -5.22
C GLN A 103 -7.90 9.02 -5.34
N LEU A 104 -7.53 7.78 -4.99
CA LEU A 104 -8.44 6.63 -5.06
C LEU A 104 -9.49 6.63 -3.94
N TYR A 105 -9.30 7.44 -2.89
CA TYR A 105 -10.24 7.56 -1.78
C TYR A 105 -11.23 8.70 -1.94
N ASP A 106 -10.81 9.85 -2.50
CA ASP A 106 -11.68 11.02 -2.69
C ASP A 106 -12.89 10.71 -3.58
N ALA A 107 -12.74 9.78 -4.54
CA ALA A 107 -13.82 9.32 -5.40
C ALA A 107 -14.96 8.57 -4.67
N LYS A 108 -14.78 8.18 -3.39
CA LYS A 108 -15.79 7.48 -2.58
C LYS A 108 -16.33 8.28 -1.39
N ILE A 109 -15.79 9.47 -1.12
CA ILE A 109 -16.24 10.33 0.01
C ILE A 109 -17.10 11.51 -0.49
N SER A 110 -17.16 11.74 -1.81
CA SER A 110 -18.18 12.60 -2.42
C SER A 110 -19.45 11.80 -2.75
N THR A 111 -20.16 11.39 -1.70
CA THR A 111 -21.60 11.13 -1.81
C THR A 111 -22.26 11.90 -0.67
N PRO A 112 -23.24 12.79 -0.95
CA PRO A 112 -23.88 13.62 0.06
C PRO A 112 -24.62 12.81 1.13
#